data_AF-A0A7D4B1J5-F1
#
_entry.id   AF-A0A7D4B1J5-F1
#
_cell.length_a   1.000
_cell.length_b   1.000
_cell.length_c   1.000
_cell.angle_alpha   90.00
_cell.angle_beta   90.00
_cell.angle_gamma   90.00
#
_symmetry.space_group_name_H-M   'P 1'
#
loop_
_entity.id
_entity.type
_entity.pdbx_description
1 polymer ?
#
loop_
_entity_poly.entity_id
_entity_poly.type
_entity_poly.pdbx_seq_one_letter_code
_entity_poly.pdbx_strand_id
1 'polypeptide(L)'
;MQRGHPELKITHSYSNGQVLLHVQQTQDTLFQPVFRLPVAVTVWQKEKPTEHHITITKADQTFSFLAADKPTMVKFDSEGQLLAQIDEERSMEELVFQFYHARNYLQKYEAMDLLQNKTTDFGVSGLFRNALTDNFFAVRRTALDHLRGYRGPSANAVRAEIQHLATTDPNSAVRAQALITLASFPSENYASTYLTALRDSSYLVEAGAIDALAKLPTSPARTQLAALDNTPNSTLLVSLAGYYAQRGSIDQYAWFMRRLPDLTDTDLYTYLQAFGAFMVQMPVIERDKGVQTLETIARTHPQYFVRLGAYKGLMALTPSQPDLKAVLLDIKSKETDERLKAFYNLM
;
A
#
# COMPACT_ATOMS: atom_id res chain seq x y z
N MET A 1 28.26 -19.59 8.05
CA MET A 1 27.04 -18.99 8.59
C MET A 1 26.80 -17.66 7.89
N GLN A 2 25.63 -17.50 7.26
CA GLN A 2 25.21 -16.23 6.66
C GLN A 2 24.39 -15.42 7.66
N ARG A 3 24.24 -14.11 7.42
CA ARG A 3 23.28 -13.29 8.16
C ARG A 3 21.87 -13.79 7.81
N GLY A 4 21.01 -13.93 8.82
CA GLY A 4 19.65 -14.42 8.65
C GLY A 4 18.79 -14.07 9.85
N HIS A 5 17.51 -14.42 9.79
CA HIS A 5 16.52 -14.19 10.84
C HIS A 5 15.72 -15.48 11.05
N PRO A 6 15.09 -15.67 12.23
CA PRO A 6 14.26 -16.85 12.45
C PRO A 6 13.04 -16.86 11.51
N GLU A 7 12.78 -18.01 10.91
CA GLU A 7 11.54 -18.30 10.19
C GLU A 7 10.80 -19.37 11.00
N LEU A 8 9.61 -19.05 11.49
CA LEU A 8 8.89 -19.87 12.46
C LEU A 8 7.55 -20.33 11.90
N LYS A 9 7.28 -21.62 12.01
CA LYS A 9 5.93 -22.18 11.88
C LYS A 9 5.39 -22.53 13.27
N ILE A 10 4.21 -22.01 13.59
CA ILE A 10 3.56 -22.17 14.88
C ILE A 10 2.19 -22.82 14.69
N THR A 11 1.95 -23.92 15.41
CA THR A 11 0.64 -24.56 15.47
C THR A 11 0.20 -24.81 16.90
N HIS A 12 -1.11 -24.88 17.09
CA HIS A 12 -1.75 -24.98 18.39
C HIS A 12 -2.75 -26.12 18.36
N SER A 13 -2.78 -26.94 19.42
CA SER A 13 -3.84 -27.91 19.63
C SER A 13 -4.27 -27.93 21.09
N TYR A 14 -5.50 -28.34 21.34
CA TYR A 14 -6.05 -28.48 22.67
C TYR A 14 -6.59 -29.89 22.87
N SER A 15 -6.08 -30.59 23.87
CA SER A 15 -6.58 -31.91 24.28
C SER A 15 -6.34 -32.14 25.76
N ASN A 16 -7.24 -32.87 26.43
CA ASN A 16 -7.06 -33.31 27.81
C ASN A 16 -6.69 -32.18 28.81
N GLY A 17 -7.29 -30.99 28.67
CA GLY A 17 -7.01 -29.85 29.56
C GLY A 17 -5.64 -29.20 29.33
N GLN A 18 -5.00 -29.43 28.19
CA GLN A 18 -3.70 -28.90 27.83
C GLN A 18 -3.71 -28.27 26.45
N VAL A 19 -3.05 -27.12 26.33
CA VAL A 19 -2.65 -26.50 25.07
C VAL A 19 -1.28 -27.02 24.71
N LEU A 20 -1.15 -27.62 23.53
CA LEU A 20 0.13 -27.95 22.93
C LEU A 20 0.47 -26.87 21.90
N LEU A 21 1.57 -26.15 22.15
CA LEU A 21 2.16 -25.20 21.22
C LEU A 21 3.35 -25.87 20.55
N HIS A 22 3.27 -26.08 19.24
CA HIS A 22 4.36 -26.63 18.44
C HIS A 22 5.03 -25.51 17.66
N VAL A 23 6.35 -25.41 17.81
CA VAL A 23 7.19 -24.38 17.21
C VAL A 23 8.26 -25.05 16.35
N GLN A 24 8.29 -24.72 15.07
CA GLN A 24 9.29 -25.18 14.12
C GLN A 24 10.08 -24.00 13.57
N GLN A 25 11.41 -24.10 13.55
CA GLN A 25 12.31 -23.18 12.87
C GLN A 25 12.57 -23.72 11.46
N THR A 26 12.08 -23.03 10.43
CA THR A 26 12.02 -23.52 9.05
C THR A 26 13.16 -23.02 8.16
N GLN A 27 13.98 -22.07 8.63
CA GLN A 27 15.12 -21.59 7.88
C GLN A 27 16.17 -22.70 7.65
N ASP A 28 16.95 -22.59 6.57
CA ASP A 28 17.99 -23.58 6.24
C ASP A 28 19.12 -23.58 7.27
N THR A 29 19.12 -24.61 8.12
CA THR A 29 20.09 -24.79 9.20
C THR A 29 21.51 -25.11 8.75
N LEU A 30 21.73 -25.40 7.45
CA LEU A 30 23.07 -25.52 6.87
C LEU A 30 23.76 -24.15 6.77
N PHE A 31 22.97 -23.09 6.58
CA PHE A 31 23.49 -21.73 6.40
C PHE A 31 23.22 -20.81 7.59
N GLN A 32 22.21 -21.12 8.41
CA GLN A 32 21.77 -20.33 9.56
C GLN A 32 21.71 -21.17 10.85
N PRO A 33 21.93 -20.59 12.04
CA PRO A 33 21.84 -21.35 13.29
C PRO A 33 20.38 -21.68 13.66
N VAL A 34 20.22 -22.67 14.55
CA VAL A 34 18.99 -22.80 15.34
C VAL A 34 19.02 -21.73 16.41
N PHE A 35 18.06 -20.80 16.36
CA PHE A 35 18.03 -19.67 17.27
C PHE A 35 17.51 -20.07 18.65
N ARG A 36 18.00 -19.37 19.67
CA ARG A 36 17.45 -19.41 21.03
C ARG A 36 16.57 -18.19 21.25
N LEU A 37 15.26 -18.39 21.39
CA LEU A 37 14.28 -17.32 21.34
C LEU A 37 13.48 -17.29 22.64
N PRO A 38 13.78 -16.38 23.58
CA PRO A 38 12.89 -16.09 24.70
C PRO A 38 11.64 -15.38 24.16
N VAL A 39 10.46 -15.86 24.54
CA VAL A 39 9.19 -15.33 24.02
C VAL A 39 8.08 -15.52 25.04
N ALA A 40 7.11 -14.59 25.01
CA ALA A 40 5.86 -14.70 25.74
C ALA A 40 4.77 -15.32 24.86
N VAL A 41 4.06 -16.31 25.41
CA VAL A 41 2.90 -16.93 24.79
C VAL A 41 1.69 -16.64 25.68
N THR A 42 0.65 -16.03 25.13
CA THR A 42 -0.59 -15.77 25.87
C THR A 42 -1.65 -16.81 25.51
N VAL A 43 -2.18 -17.50 26.51
CA VAL A 43 -3.34 -18.39 26.39
C VAL A 43 -4.57 -17.66 26.95
N TRP A 44 -5.57 -17.45 26.11
CA TRP A 44 -6.84 -16.83 26.50
C TRP A 44 -7.89 -17.90 26.77
N GLN A 45 -8.48 -17.88 27.95
CA GLN A 45 -9.64 -18.70 28.29
C GLN A 45 -10.83 -17.78 28.54
N LYS A 46 -11.77 -17.73 27.58
CA LYS A 46 -12.80 -16.67 27.53
C LYS A 46 -12.07 -15.32 27.45
N GLU A 47 -12.41 -14.37 28.31
CA GLU A 47 -11.81 -13.03 28.37
C GLU A 47 -10.54 -12.94 29.24
N LYS A 48 -10.03 -14.07 29.75
CA LYS A 48 -8.92 -14.09 30.72
C LYS A 48 -7.61 -14.52 30.06
N PRO A 49 -6.60 -13.63 29.96
CA PRO A 49 -5.28 -13.99 29.48
C PRO A 49 -4.43 -14.61 30.59
N THR A 50 -3.68 -15.66 30.25
CA THR A 50 -2.56 -16.17 31.05
C THR A 50 -1.31 -16.16 30.19
N GLU A 51 -0.25 -15.51 30.69
CA GLU A 51 1.01 -15.37 29.98
C GLU A 51 2.02 -16.43 30.44
N HIS A 52 2.69 -17.05 29.48
CA HIS A 52 3.72 -18.06 29.69
C HIS A 52 5.02 -17.63 29.02
N HIS A 53 6.08 -17.43 29.80
CA HIS A 53 7.40 -17.18 29.27
C HIS A 53 8.13 -18.50 28.99
N ILE A 54 8.54 -18.68 27.75
CA ILE A 54 9.27 -19.86 27.30
C ILE A 54 10.56 -19.46 26.59
N THR A 55 11.47 -20.40 26.40
CA THR A 55 12.63 -20.23 25.52
C THR A 55 12.67 -21.37 24.53
N ILE A 56 12.52 -21.03 23.25
CA ILE A 56 12.70 -21.98 22.16
C ILE A 56 14.21 -22.24 22.03
N THR A 57 14.60 -23.50 22.00
CA THR A 57 16.01 -23.92 21.97
C THR A 57 16.32 -24.98 20.92
N LYS A 58 15.29 -25.51 20.25
CA LYS A 58 15.39 -26.56 19.25
C LYS A 58 14.77 -26.10 17.93
N ALA A 59 15.15 -26.79 16.85
CA ALA A 59 14.56 -26.58 15.53
C ALA A 59 13.10 -27.03 15.48
N ASP A 60 12.73 -28.04 16.27
CA ASP A 60 11.36 -28.52 16.44
C ASP A 60 11.12 -28.73 17.94
N GLN A 61 10.15 -28.02 18.50
CA GLN A 61 9.88 -28.03 19.93
C GLN A 61 8.40 -27.88 20.24
N THR A 62 7.88 -28.73 21.12
CA THR A 62 6.53 -28.62 21.66
C THR A 62 6.56 -28.19 23.13
N PHE A 63 5.71 -27.24 23.47
CA PHE A 63 5.43 -26.80 24.83
C PHE A 63 4.01 -27.20 25.21
N SER A 64 3.78 -27.48 26.49
CA SER A 64 2.44 -27.76 27.03
C SER A 64 2.08 -26.76 28.12
N PHE A 65 0.87 -26.20 28.04
CA PHE A 65 0.31 -25.29 29.03
C PHE A 65 -1.01 -25.84 29.55
N LEU A 66 -1.22 -25.78 30.86
CA LEU A 66 -2.50 -26.18 31.45
C LEU A 66 -3.60 -25.17 31.07
N ALA A 67 -4.73 -25.69 30.61
CA ALA A 67 -5.91 -24.89 30.28
C ALA A 67 -7.17 -25.70 30.64
N ALA A 68 -7.85 -25.32 31.72
CA ALA A 68 -9.05 -26.04 32.19
C ALA A 68 -10.18 -26.13 31.13
N ASP A 69 -10.42 -25.03 30.42
CA ASP A 69 -11.34 -24.92 29.29
C ASP A 69 -10.55 -24.79 27.97
N LYS A 70 -11.18 -25.18 26.86
CA LYS A 70 -10.65 -24.92 25.50
C LYS A 70 -10.33 -23.40 25.37
N PRO A 71 -9.11 -23.02 24.96
CA PRO A 71 -8.77 -21.62 24.77
C PRO A 71 -9.66 -20.95 23.72
N THR A 72 -9.96 -19.68 23.96
CA THR A 72 -10.56 -18.80 22.95
C THR A 72 -9.53 -18.40 21.91
N MET A 73 -8.28 -18.23 22.33
CA MET A 73 -7.15 -17.93 21.46
C MET A 73 -5.85 -18.30 22.16
N VAL A 74 -4.85 -18.74 21.40
CA VAL A 74 -3.46 -18.77 21.83
C VAL A 74 -2.67 -17.84 20.93
N LYS A 75 -1.84 -16.96 21.50
CA LYS A 75 -1.00 -16.02 20.75
C LYS A 75 0.46 -16.22 21.10
N PHE A 76 1.24 -16.62 20.11
CA PHE A 76 2.68 -16.64 20.13
C PHE A 76 3.25 -15.22 19.93
N ASP A 77 4.29 -14.88 20.67
CA ASP A 77 4.91 -13.55 20.68
C ASP A 77 3.87 -12.42 20.88
N SER A 78 3.11 -12.50 21.98
CA SER A 78 2.11 -11.49 22.32
C SER A 78 2.70 -10.08 22.55
N GLU A 79 3.99 -9.95 22.74
CA GLU A 79 4.64 -8.63 22.84
C GLU A 79 5.06 -8.10 21.46
N GLY A 80 5.15 -8.96 20.44
CA GLY A 80 5.69 -8.62 19.12
C GLY A 80 7.18 -8.28 19.19
N GLN A 81 7.93 -8.97 20.05
CA GLN A 81 9.33 -8.65 20.32
C GLN A 81 10.30 -9.34 19.35
N LEU A 82 9.88 -10.43 18.70
CA LEU A 82 10.75 -11.21 17.84
C LEU A 82 10.90 -10.53 16.47
N LEU A 83 12.15 -10.29 16.07
CA LEU A 83 12.50 -9.93 14.70
C LEU A 83 12.57 -11.21 13.85
N ALA A 84 11.40 -11.80 13.59
CA ALA A 84 11.24 -13.09 12.92
C ALA A 84 10.13 -13.04 11.87
N GLN A 85 10.19 -13.95 10.90
CA GLN A 85 9.05 -14.29 10.06
C GLN A 85 8.25 -15.36 10.81
N ILE A 86 6.96 -15.11 11.08
CA ILE A 86 6.12 -16.00 11.87
C ILE A 86 4.89 -16.38 11.06
N ASP A 87 4.76 -17.67 10.76
CA ASP A 87 3.56 -18.31 10.23
C ASP A 87 2.84 -19.02 11.37
N GLU A 88 1.81 -18.37 11.92
CA GLU A 88 1.03 -18.86 13.07
C GLU A 88 -0.40 -19.18 12.65
N GLU A 89 -0.75 -20.46 12.69
CA GLU A 89 -2.08 -20.96 12.33
C GLU A 89 -3.13 -20.50 13.34
N ARG A 90 -4.06 -19.64 12.91
CA ARG A 90 -5.18 -19.11 13.71
C ARG A 90 -6.48 -19.18 12.92
N SER A 91 -7.56 -19.56 13.60
CA SER A 91 -8.91 -19.54 13.04
C SER A 91 -9.43 -18.12 12.82
N MET A 92 -10.53 -17.98 12.08
CA MET A 92 -11.16 -16.68 11.85
C MET A 92 -11.66 -16.07 13.16
N GLU A 93 -12.24 -16.90 14.02
CA GLU A 93 -12.76 -16.53 15.34
C GLU A 93 -11.63 -16.04 16.25
N GLU A 94 -10.47 -16.71 16.23
CA GLU A 94 -9.28 -16.31 16.97
C GLU A 94 -8.73 -14.97 16.47
N LEU A 95 -8.67 -14.74 15.16
CA LEU A 95 -8.20 -13.47 14.61
C LEU A 95 -9.16 -12.31 14.93
N VAL A 96 -10.47 -12.57 14.91
CA VAL A 96 -11.46 -11.58 15.35
C VAL A 96 -11.27 -11.27 16.83
N PHE A 97 -11.11 -12.30 17.67
CA PHE A 97 -10.83 -12.13 19.09
C PHE A 97 -9.52 -11.36 19.33
N GLN A 98 -8.46 -11.67 18.58
CA GLN A 98 -7.17 -11.00 18.63
C GLN A 98 -7.33 -9.49 18.45
N PHE A 99 -8.04 -9.05 17.42
CA PHE A 99 -8.20 -7.62 17.16
C PHE A 99 -8.80 -6.85 18.35
N TYR A 100 -9.82 -7.43 19.00
CA TYR A 100 -10.49 -6.80 20.14
C TYR A 100 -9.66 -6.83 21.44
N HIS A 101 -8.69 -7.74 21.55
CA HIS A 101 -7.86 -7.92 22.74
C HIS A 101 -6.41 -7.46 22.57
N ALA A 102 -6.02 -7.11 21.33
CA ALA A 102 -4.69 -6.68 20.98
C ALA A 102 -4.31 -5.39 21.72
N ARG A 103 -3.15 -5.43 22.38
CA ARG A 103 -2.60 -4.28 23.14
C ARG A 103 -1.79 -3.32 22.27
N ASN A 104 -1.36 -3.75 21.09
CA ASN A 104 -0.48 -2.99 20.21
C ASN A 104 -0.98 -3.00 18.75
N TYR A 105 -0.43 -2.09 17.95
CA TYR A 105 -0.79 -1.95 16.54
C TYR A 105 -0.45 -3.19 15.72
N LEU A 106 0.71 -3.82 15.95
CA LEU A 106 1.17 -4.98 15.18
C LEU A 106 0.15 -6.12 15.24
N GLN A 107 -0.35 -6.45 16.42
CA GLN A 107 -1.36 -7.49 16.58
C GLN A 107 -2.70 -7.14 15.92
N LYS A 108 -3.12 -5.87 15.96
CA LYS A 108 -4.34 -5.44 15.24
C LYS A 108 -4.13 -5.55 13.73
N TYR A 109 -2.98 -5.09 13.25
CA TYR A 109 -2.60 -5.16 11.84
C TYR A 109 -2.58 -6.60 11.35
N GLU A 110 -1.92 -7.52 12.05
CA GLU A 110 -1.89 -8.96 11.71
C GLU A 110 -3.31 -9.53 11.55
N ALA A 111 -4.19 -9.27 12.51
CA ALA A 111 -5.57 -9.76 12.47
C ALA A 111 -6.32 -9.20 11.25
N MET A 112 -6.16 -7.90 10.97
CA MET A 112 -6.79 -7.27 9.81
C MET A 112 -6.24 -7.79 8.49
N ASP A 113 -4.93 -7.95 8.37
CA ASP A 113 -4.26 -8.39 7.15
C ASP A 113 -4.63 -9.84 6.79
N LEU A 114 -4.71 -10.72 7.80
CA LEU A 114 -5.14 -12.11 7.63
C LEU A 114 -6.65 -12.25 7.34
N LEU A 115 -7.46 -11.26 7.73
CA LEU A 115 -8.91 -11.26 7.55
C LEU A 115 -9.42 -10.44 6.36
N GLN A 116 -8.56 -9.69 5.67
CA GLN A 116 -8.96 -8.72 4.63
C GLN A 116 -9.79 -9.34 3.48
N ASN A 117 -9.59 -10.62 3.16
CA ASN A 117 -10.32 -11.31 2.09
C ASN A 117 -11.63 -11.96 2.56
N LYS A 118 -12.00 -11.80 3.85
CA LYS A 118 -13.19 -12.41 4.47
C LYS A 118 -14.25 -11.39 4.89
N THR A 119 -14.20 -10.18 4.34
CA THR A 119 -15.08 -9.06 4.73
C THR A 119 -16.58 -9.28 4.50
N THR A 120 -16.99 -10.35 3.82
CA THR A 120 -18.39 -10.76 3.68
C THR A 120 -18.94 -11.46 4.91
N ASP A 121 -18.07 -11.99 5.77
CA ASP A 121 -18.47 -12.51 7.08
C ASP A 121 -18.91 -11.36 8.00
N PHE A 122 -19.94 -11.59 8.82
CA PHE A 122 -20.51 -10.55 9.68
C PHE A 122 -19.56 -10.14 10.81
N GLY A 123 -18.83 -11.08 11.41
CA GLY A 123 -17.85 -10.81 12.46
C GLY A 123 -16.66 -10.03 11.92
N VAL A 124 -16.14 -10.43 10.76
CA VAL A 124 -15.03 -9.73 10.08
C VAL A 124 -15.45 -8.33 9.62
N SER A 125 -16.65 -8.19 9.05
CA SER A 125 -17.23 -6.89 8.71
C SER A 125 -17.32 -5.96 9.93
N GLY A 126 -17.83 -6.48 11.05
CA GLY A 126 -17.92 -5.74 12.30
C GLY A 126 -16.55 -5.30 12.83
N LEU A 127 -15.54 -6.16 12.72
CA LEU A 127 -14.15 -5.84 13.06
C LEU A 127 -13.64 -4.65 12.25
N PHE A 128 -13.77 -4.67 10.92
CA PHE A 128 -13.28 -3.57 10.09
C PHE A 128 -14.02 -2.25 10.34
N ARG A 129 -15.34 -2.29 10.60
CA ARG A 129 -16.10 -1.09 11.00
C ARG A 129 -15.62 -0.54 12.33
N ASN A 130 -15.35 -1.39 13.31
CA ASN A 130 -14.78 -0.95 14.58
C ASN A 130 -13.37 -0.37 14.40
N ALA A 131 -12.55 -0.95 13.52
CA ALA A 131 -11.23 -0.46 13.18
C ALA A 131 -11.25 0.95 12.55
N LEU A 132 -12.33 1.34 11.85
CA LEU A 132 -12.52 2.71 11.34
C LEU A 132 -12.69 3.75 12.46
N THR A 133 -12.98 3.33 13.68
CA THR A 133 -13.17 4.22 14.86
C THR A 133 -12.04 4.10 15.88
N ASP A 134 -10.98 3.34 15.57
CA ASP A 134 -9.88 3.10 16.49
C ASP A 134 -9.13 4.41 16.84
N ASN A 135 -8.67 4.52 18.09
CA ASN A 135 -7.93 5.69 18.56
C ASN A 135 -6.64 5.94 17.75
N PHE A 136 -5.98 4.87 17.28
CA PHE A 136 -4.74 4.98 16.53
C PHE A 136 -5.01 5.11 15.03
N PHE A 137 -4.55 6.23 14.45
CA PHE A 137 -4.79 6.54 13.03
C PHE A 137 -4.31 5.46 12.06
N ALA A 138 -3.23 4.73 12.41
CA ALA A 138 -2.71 3.68 11.55
C ALA A 138 -3.67 2.50 11.45
N VAL A 139 -4.42 2.16 12.51
CA VAL A 139 -5.48 1.13 12.46
C VAL A 139 -6.59 1.58 11.53
N ARG A 140 -7.08 2.82 11.68
CA ARG A 140 -8.11 3.38 10.80
C ARG A 140 -7.67 3.38 9.33
N ARG A 141 -6.44 3.81 9.06
CA ARG A 141 -5.86 3.82 7.71
C ARG A 141 -5.76 2.40 7.13
N THR A 142 -5.28 1.44 7.89
CA THR A 142 -5.22 0.03 7.47
C THR A 142 -6.62 -0.51 7.17
N ALA A 143 -7.63 -0.18 7.99
CA ALA A 143 -9.00 -0.61 7.76
C ALA A 143 -9.55 -0.07 6.45
N LEU A 144 -9.34 1.22 6.18
CA LEU A 144 -9.73 1.85 4.92
C LEU A 144 -9.08 1.15 3.72
N ASP A 145 -7.81 0.76 3.82
CA ASP A 145 -7.09 0.08 2.74
C ASP A 145 -7.70 -1.29 2.41
N HIS A 146 -8.00 -2.09 3.43
CA HIS A 146 -8.63 -3.41 3.27
C HIS A 146 -10.12 -3.33 2.89
N LEU A 147 -10.77 -2.17 3.06
CA LEU A 147 -12.17 -1.95 2.65
C LEU A 147 -12.32 -1.48 1.19
N ARG A 148 -11.23 -1.44 0.40
CA ARG A 148 -11.32 -1.16 -1.04
C ARG A 148 -12.21 -2.19 -1.73
N GLY A 149 -13.20 -1.71 -2.47
CA GLY A 149 -14.14 -2.57 -3.18
C GLY A 149 -15.02 -3.43 -2.26
N TYR A 150 -15.17 -3.07 -0.97
CA TYR A 150 -15.95 -3.79 0.03
C TYR A 150 -17.36 -4.19 -0.47
N ARG A 151 -17.70 -5.47 -0.30
CA ARG A 151 -18.99 -6.08 -0.71
C ARG A 151 -19.72 -6.80 0.42
N GLY A 152 -19.30 -6.58 1.67
CA GLY A 152 -19.87 -7.24 2.83
C GLY A 152 -21.20 -6.65 3.30
N PRO A 153 -21.69 -7.10 4.47
CA PRO A 153 -22.90 -6.59 5.11
C PRO A 153 -22.91 -5.07 5.25
N SER A 154 -24.10 -4.46 5.20
CA SER A 154 -24.31 -3.03 5.44
C SER A 154 -23.43 -2.11 4.57
N ALA A 155 -23.17 -2.49 3.31
CA ALA A 155 -22.23 -1.80 2.44
C ALA A 155 -22.48 -0.28 2.31
N ASN A 156 -23.74 0.17 2.28
CA ASN A 156 -24.07 1.60 2.24
C ASN A 156 -23.64 2.32 3.52
N ALA A 157 -23.82 1.70 4.69
CA ALA A 157 -23.39 2.28 5.96
C ALA A 157 -21.86 2.36 6.06
N VAL A 158 -21.16 1.29 5.64
CA VAL A 158 -19.69 1.28 5.57
C VAL A 158 -19.18 2.39 4.65
N ARG A 159 -19.79 2.57 3.48
CA ARG A 159 -19.41 3.66 2.57
C ARG A 159 -19.66 5.04 3.16
N ALA A 160 -20.75 5.23 3.91
CA ALA A 160 -21.02 6.49 4.62
C ALA A 160 -19.98 6.76 5.72
N GLU A 161 -19.54 5.73 6.46
CA GLU A 161 -18.47 5.84 7.46
C GLU A 161 -17.13 6.22 6.82
N ILE A 162 -16.77 5.59 5.70
CA ILE A 162 -15.57 5.93 4.92
C ILE A 162 -15.66 7.39 4.43
N GLN A 163 -16.81 7.81 3.90
CA GLN A 163 -17.01 9.18 3.43
C GLN A 163 -16.90 10.20 4.56
N HIS A 164 -17.41 9.88 5.75
CA HIS A 164 -17.23 10.71 6.92
C HIS A 164 -15.75 10.92 7.23
N LEU A 165 -14.98 9.83 7.35
CA LEU A 165 -13.53 9.88 7.61
C LEU A 165 -12.76 10.68 6.56
N ALA A 166 -13.15 10.63 5.28
CA ALA A 166 -12.54 11.42 4.22
C ALA A 166 -12.61 12.93 4.46
N THR A 167 -13.56 13.40 5.28
CA THR A 167 -13.81 14.82 5.53
C THR A 167 -13.48 15.28 6.95
N THR A 168 -13.50 14.36 7.94
CA THR A 168 -13.44 14.75 9.36
C THR A 168 -12.26 14.17 10.14
N ASP A 169 -11.55 13.15 9.63
CA ASP A 169 -10.48 12.54 10.41
C ASP A 169 -9.35 13.55 10.70
N PRO A 170 -8.84 13.66 11.94
CA PRO A 170 -7.78 14.61 12.26
C PRO A 170 -6.47 14.31 11.51
N ASN A 171 -6.23 13.06 11.13
CA ASN A 171 -5.02 12.62 10.45
C ASN A 171 -5.20 12.66 8.93
N SER A 172 -4.35 13.42 8.24
CA SER A 172 -4.43 13.57 6.78
C SER A 172 -4.18 12.27 6.01
N ALA A 173 -3.40 11.34 6.54
CA ALA A 173 -3.18 10.04 5.90
C ALA A 173 -4.44 9.16 5.94
N VAL A 174 -5.29 9.31 6.95
CA VAL A 174 -6.59 8.63 7.02
C VAL A 174 -7.55 9.27 6.01
N ARG A 175 -7.64 10.61 5.97
CA ARG A 175 -8.49 11.31 4.99
C ARG A 175 -8.12 10.93 3.55
N ALA A 176 -6.83 10.97 3.21
CA ALA A 176 -6.35 10.61 1.87
C ALA A 176 -6.64 9.15 1.52
N GLN A 177 -6.39 8.21 2.45
CA GLN A 177 -6.71 6.80 2.22
C GLN A 177 -8.21 6.57 2.05
N ALA A 178 -9.06 7.31 2.78
CA ALA A 178 -10.51 7.22 2.63
C ALA A 178 -10.96 7.67 1.23
N LEU A 179 -10.38 8.73 0.66
CA LEU A 179 -10.66 9.15 -0.72
C LEU A 179 -10.29 8.05 -1.73
N ILE A 180 -9.12 7.42 -1.56
CA ILE A 180 -8.67 6.30 -2.39
C ILE A 180 -9.65 5.12 -2.30
N THR A 181 -10.11 4.82 -1.08
CA THR A 181 -11.08 3.74 -0.83
C THR A 181 -12.43 4.07 -1.45
N LEU A 182 -12.94 5.29 -1.34
CA LEU A 182 -14.16 5.73 -2.03
C LEU A 182 -14.05 5.58 -3.55
N ALA A 183 -12.89 5.91 -4.12
CA ALA A 183 -12.65 5.82 -5.56
C ALA A 183 -12.58 4.38 -6.08
N SER A 184 -12.59 3.37 -5.20
CA SER A 184 -12.67 1.96 -5.57
C SER A 184 -14.09 1.44 -5.81
N PHE A 185 -15.12 2.27 -5.56
CA PHE A 185 -16.53 1.93 -5.80
C PHE A 185 -17.01 2.55 -7.12
N PRO A 186 -16.98 1.82 -8.26
CA PRO A 186 -17.23 2.41 -9.58
C PRO A 186 -18.66 2.88 -9.82
N SER A 187 -19.64 2.31 -9.10
CA SER A 187 -21.06 2.64 -9.24
C SER A 187 -21.50 3.83 -8.37
N GLU A 188 -20.59 4.36 -7.55
CA GLU A 188 -20.89 5.41 -6.58
C GLU A 188 -20.32 6.75 -7.04
N ASN A 189 -20.99 7.85 -6.68
CA ASN A 189 -20.55 9.19 -7.02
C ASN A 189 -20.21 10.01 -5.78
N TYR A 190 -18.91 10.14 -5.51
CA TYR A 190 -18.37 10.95 -4.41
C TYR A 190 -17.74 12.27 -4.89
N ALA A 191 -18.12 12.77 -6.07
CA ALA A 191 -17.53 13.97 -6.67
C ALA A 191 -17.52 15.19 -5.73
N SER A 192 -18.60 15.43 -4.97
CA SER A 192 -18.67 16.53 -4.01
C SER A 192 -17.64 16.39 -2.87
N THR A 193 -17.38 15.15 -2.43
CA THR A 193 -16.38 14.85 -1.41
C THR A 193 -14.97 15.13 -1.94
N TYR A 194 -14.68 14.66 -3.15
CA TYR A 194 -13.38 14.91 -3.78
C TYR A 194 -13.15 16.40 -4.07
N LEU A 195 -14.16 17.11 -4.57
CA LEU A 195 -14.07 18.56 -4.80
C LEU A 195 -13.83 19.36 -3.51
N THR A 196 -14.41 18.92 -2.40
CA THR A 196 -14.16 19.54 -1.09
C THR A 196 -12.73 19.28 -0.62
N ALA A 197 -12.23 18.06 -0.83
CA ALA A 197 -10.88 17.64 -0.47
C ALA A 197 -9.76 18.35 -1.27
N LEU A 198 -10.06 18.97 -2.42
CA LEU A 198 -9.13 19.86 -3.14
C LEU A 198 -8.79 21.15 -2.36
N ARG A 199 -9.42 21.41 -1.22
CA ARG A 199 -9.14 22.55 -0.35
C ARG A 199 -8.66 22.12 1.03
N ASP A 200 -8.24 20.87 1.18
CA ASP A 200 -7.73 20.35 2.43
C ASP A 200 -6.40 21.03 2.79
N SER A 201 -6.16 21.22 4.09
CA SER A 201 -4.88 21.72 4.63
C SER A 201 -3.64 20.90 4.25
N SER A 202 -3.82 19.67 3.79
CA SER A 202 -2.76 18.71 3.52
C SER A 202 -2.69 18.37 2.04
N TYR A 203 -1.52 18.63 1.43
CA TYR A 203 -1.20 18.23 0.06
C TYR A 203 -1.42 16.74 -0.24
N LEU A 204 -1.26 15.87 0.76
CA LEU A 204 -1.56 14.43 0.61
C LEU A 204 -3.05 14.16 0.32
N VAL A 205 -3.95 14.94 0.93
CA VAL A 205 -5.40 14.80 0.77
C VAL A 205 -5.84 15.41 -0.56
N GLU A 206 -5.30 16.58 -0.89
CA GLU A 206 -5.49 17.22 -2.19
C GLU A 206 -5.03 16.30 -3.33
N ALA A 207 -3.84 15.68 -3.23
CA ALA A 207 -3.34 14.69 -4.20
C ALA A 207 -4.30 13.50 -4.36
N GLY A 208 -4.74 12.90 -3.24
CA GLY A 208 -5.72 11.81 -3.26
C GLY A 208 -7.06 12.21 -3.89
N ALA A 209 -7.49 13.45 -3.71
CA ALA A 209 -8.69 13.99 -4.33
C ALA A 209 -8.54 14.14 -5.85
N ILE A 210 -7.40 14.65 -6.33
CA ILE A 210 -7.09 14.77 -7.76
C ILE A 210 -7.11 13.38 -8.43
N ASP A 211 -6.45 12.40 -7.81
CA ASP A 211 -6.39 11.01 -8.31
C ASP A 211 -7.78 10.36 -8.33
N ALA A 212 -8.61 10.62 -7.33
CA ALA A 212 -9.99 10.14 -7.27
C ALA A 212 -10.89 10.79 -8.35
N LEU A 213 -10.72 12.10 -8.61
CA LEU A 213 -11.42 12.83 -9.66
C LEU A 213 -11.06 12.33 -11.06
N ALA A 214 -9.81 11.92 -11.30
CA ALA A 214 -9.38 11.35 -12.58
C ALA A 214 -10.17 10.07 -12.96
N LYS A 215 -10.57 9.29 -11.95
CA LYS A 215 -11.29 8.01 -12.11
C LYS A 215 -12.79 8.16 -12.35
N LEU A 216 -13.38 9.34 -12.09
CA LEU A 216 -14.81 9.55 -12.31
C LEU A 216 -15.15 9.52 -13.80
N PRO A 217 -16.28 8.92 -14.22
CA PRO A 217 -16.65 8.88 -15.64
C PRO A 217 -16.73 10.28 -16.29
N THR A 218 -17.30 11.24 -15.56
CA THR A 218 -17.37 12.65 -15.93
C THR A 218 -16.29 13.47 -15.23
N SER A 219 -15.95 14.63 -15.80
CA SER A 219 -14.90 15.52 -15.29
C SER A 219 -15.51 16.83 -14.75
N PRO A 220 -16.12 16.81 -13.54
CA PRO A 220 -16.75 18.01 -12.97
C PRO A 220 -15.74 19.04 -12.44
N ALA A 221 -14.44 18.73 -12.47
CA ALA A 221 -13.41 19.45 -11.71
C ALA A 221 -12.37 20.19 -12.58
N ARG A 222 -12.56 20.31 -13.90
CA ARG A 222 -11.54 20.92 -14.79
C ARG A 222 -11.09 22.31 -14.32
N THR A 223 -12.04 23.18 -14.00
CA THR A 223 -11.75 24.56 -13.55
C THR A 223 -11.02 24.57 -12.20
N GLN A 224 -11.45 23.72 -11.26
CA GLN A 224 -10.86 23.62 -9.93
C GLN A 224 -9.43 23.08 -9.98
N LEU A 225 -9.16 22.10 -10.85
CA LEU A 225 -7.84 21.52 -11.04
C LEU A 225 -6.90 22.49 -11.78
N ALA A 226 -7.39 23.21 -12.80
CA ALA A 226 -6.60 24.24 -13.48
C ALA A 226 -6.15 25.37 -12.54
N ALA A 227 -6.92 25.67 -11.49
CA ALA A 227 -6.50 26.64 -10.47
C ALA A 227 -5.27 26.17 -9.66
N LEU A 228 -4.97 24.87 -9.67
CA LEU A 228 -3.80 24.27 -9.02
C LEU A 228 -2.58 24.17 -9.95
N ASP A 229 -2.67 24.60 -11.21
CA ASP A 229 -1.59 24.48 -12.21
C ASP A 229 -0.24 25.08 -11.77
N ASN A 230 -0.28 26.09 -10.91
CA ASN A 230 0.90 26.80 -10.41
C ASN A 230 1.26 26.40 -8.96
N THR A 231 0.71 25.29 -8.45
CA THR A 231 1.04 24.79 -7.11
C THR A 231 2.54 24.56 -6.96
N PRO A 232 3.20 25.07 -5.89
CA PRO A 232 4.62 24.84 -5.67
C PRO A 232 4.91 23.42 -5.17
N ASN A 233 3.87 22.64 -4.83
CA ASN A 233 4.04 21.30 -4.26
C ASN A 233 4.24 20.24 -5.36
N SER A 234 5.42 19.61 -5.36
CA SER A 234 5.81 18.59 -6.34
C SER A 234 4.85 17.37 -6.36
N THR A 235 4.36 16.91 -5.21
CA THR A 235 3.39 15.80 -5.14
C THR A 235 2.07 16.15 -5.83
N LEU A 236 1.57 17.39 -5.67
CA LEU A 236 0.39 17.84 -6.39
C LEU A 236 0.61 17.92 -7.90
N LEU A 237 1.81 18.34 -8.35
CA LEU A 237 2.16 18.33 -9.76
C LEU A 237 2.12 16.93 -10.35
N VAL A 238 2.54 15.90 -9.60
CA VAL A 238 2.44 14.49 -10.03
C VAL A 238 0.98 14.07 -10.17
N SER A 239 0.11 14.38 -9.21
CA SER A 239 -1.32 14.04 -9.32
C SER A 239 -2.01 14.79 -10.47
N LEU A 240 -1.71 16.09 -10.67
CA LEU A 240 -2.19 16.85 -11.82
C LEU A 240 -1.71 16.25 -13.14
N ALA A 241 -0.44 15.86 -13.22
CA ALA A 241 0.10 15.17 -14.38
C ALA A 241 -0.65 13.86 -14.67
N GLY A 242 -0.91 13.05 -13.64
CA GLY A 242 -1.71 11.82 -13.78
C GLY A 242 -3.13 12.08 -14.28
N TYR A 243 -3.76 13.16 -13.80
CA TYR A 243 -5.06 13.61 -14.27
C TYR A 243 -5.01 14.06 -15.74
N TYR A 244 -4.06 14.91 -16.12
CA TYR A 244 -3.92 15.41 -17.49
C TYR A 244 -3.54 14.29 -18.47
N ALA A 245 -2.75 13.31 -18.03
CA ALA A 245 -2.42 12.12 -18.81
C ALA A 245 -3.63 11.23 -19.15
N GLN A 246 -4.81 11.49 -18.57
CA GLN A 246 -6.06 10.78 -18.89
C GLN A 246 -7.14 11.71 -19.45
N ARG A 247 -7.15 12.99 -19.06
CA ARG A 247 -8.27 13.92 -19.27
C ARG A 247 -7.88 15.27 -19.86
N GLY A 248 -6.58 15.51 -20.05
CA GLY A 248 -6.03 16.77 -20.55
C GLY A 248 -6.34 17.01 -22.02
N SER A 249 -6.12 18.25 -22.45
CA SER A 249 -6.03 18.65 -23.85
C SER A 249 -4.59 18.98 -24.20
N ILE A 250 -4.32 19.26 -25.48
CA ILE A 250 -3.03 19.75 -25.96
C ILE A 250 -2.50 20.97 -25.17
N ASP A 251 -3.40 21.76 -24.58
CA ASP A 251 -3.04 22.94 -23.78
C ASP A 251 -2.14 22.59 -22.59
N GLN A 252 -2.24 21.37 -22.06
CA GLN A 252 -1.39 20.92 -20.95
C GLN A 252 0.01 20.48 -21.37
N TYR A 253 0.32 20.37 -22.67
CA TYR A 253 1.67 20.05 -23.12
C TYR A 253 2.69 21.10 -22.68
N ALA A 254 2.35 22.38 -22.84
CA ALA A 254 3.19 23.49 -22.36
C ALA A 254 3.30 23.50 -20.83
N TRP A 255 2.21 23.12 -20.13
CA TRP A 255 2.23 22.97 -18.68
C TRP A 255 3.23 21.89 -18.24
N PHE A 256 3.21 20.72 -18.89
CA PHE A 256 4.14 19.63 -18.58
C PHE A 256 5.61 20.09 -18.67
N MET A 257 5.94 20.71 -19.80
CA MET A 257 7.28 21.20 -20.06
C MET A 257 7.73 22.29 -19.08
N ARG A 258 6.80 23.20 -18.71
CA ARG A 258 7.08 24.30 -17.78
C ARG A 258 7.31 23.82 -16.35
N ARG A 259 6.60 22.78 -15.90
CA ARG A 259 6.64 22.31 -14.51
C ARG A 259 7.76 21.30 -14.22
N LEU A 260 8.43 20.75 -15.23
CA LEU A 260 9.57 19.84 -15.07
C LEU A 260 10.62 20.30 -14.04
N PRO A 261 11.08 21.57 -14.02
CA PRO A 261 12.09 22.03 -13.08
C PRO A 261 11.60 22.16 -11.63
N ASP A 262 10.28 22.12 -11.40
CA ASP A 262 9.66 22.32 -10.09
C ASP A 262 9.49 20.99 -9.31
N LEU A 263 9.81 19.86 -9.94
CA LEU A 263 9.66 18.54 -9.34
C LEU A 263 10.93 18.10 -8.59
N THR A 264 10.73 17.34 -7.52
CA THR A 264 11.83 16.61 -6.88
C THR A 264 12.26 15.41 -7.73
N ASP A 265 13.49 14.93 -7.57
CA ASP A 265 13.97 13.73 -8.25
C ASP A 265 13.01 12.54 -8.05
N THR A 266 12.54 12.33 -6.82
CA THR A 266 11.61 11.22 -6.49
C THR A 266 10.32 11.31 -7.30
N ASP A 267 9.78 12.52 -7.46
CA ASP A 267 8.53 12.77 -8.17
C ASP A 267 8.68 12.73 -9.69
N LEU A 268 9.87 13.08 -10.21
CA LEU A 268 10.18 12.99 -11.64
C LEU A 268 9.94 11.58 -12.19
N TYR A 269 10.18 10.51 -11.41
CA TYR A 269 9.92 9.14 -11.86
C TYR A 269 8.49 8.94 -12.35
N THR A 270 7.50 9.36 -11.55
CA THR A 270 6.08 9.20 -11.89
C THR A 270 5.62 10.27 -12.88
N TYR A 271 6.11 11.50 -12.72
CA TYR A 271 5.76 12.62 -13.60
C TYR A 271 6.13 12.36 -15.07
N LEU A 272 7.33 11.84 -15.33
CA LEU A 272 7.82 11.57 -16.69
C LEU A 272 7.05 10.43 -17.36
N GLN A 273 6.58 9.45 -16.58
CA GLN A 273 5.68 8.41 -17.08
C GLN A 273 4.32 8.99 -17.48
N ALA A 274 3.75 9.85 -16.62
CA ALA A 274 2.51 10.55 -16.93
C ALA A 274 2.66 11.45 -18.16
N PHE A 275 3.81 12.11 -18.34
CA PHE A 275 4.08 12.93 -19.51
C PHE A 275 4.13 12.09 -20.81
N GLY A 276 4.79 10.93 -20.77
CA GLY A 276 4.75 9.96 -21.87
C GLY A 276 3.34 9.50 -22.19
N ALA A 277 2.55 9.12 -21.18
CA ALA A 277 1.16 8.70 -21.35
C ALA A 277 0.26 9.83 -21.90
N PHE A 278 0.45 11.07 -21.46
CA PHE A 278 -0.23 12.25 -22.00
C PHE A 278 0.07 12.42 -23.49
N MET A 279 1.35 12.35 -23.87
CA MET A 279 1.80 12.51 -25.26
C MET A 279 1.27 11.42 -26.21
N VAL A 280 0.81 10.27 -25.71
CA VAL A 280 0.10 9.27 -26.55
C VAL A 280 -1.18 9.84 -27.15
N GLN A 281 -1.83 10.79 -26.49
CA GLN A 281 -3.06 11.43 -26.95
C GLN A 281 -2.83 12.54 -27.99
N MET A 282 -1.57 12.85 -28.29
CA MET A 282 -1.18 13.93 -29.19
C MET A 282 -0.72 13.41 -30.55
N PRO A 283 -0.93 14.18 -31.65
CA PRO A 283 -0.27 13.93 -32.92
C PRO A 283 1.27 13.85 -32.76
N VAL A 284 1.90 12.92 -33.49
CA VAL A 284 3.36 12.70 -33.42
C VAL A 284 4.16 13.98 -33.68
N ILE A 285 3.72 14.81 -34.63
CA ILE A 285 4.40 16.05 -35.02
C ILE A 285 4.39 17.14 -33.95
N GLU A 286 3.49 17.07 -32.97
CA GLU A 286 3.33 18.11 -31.94
C GLU A 286 4.12 17.83 -30.67
N ARG A 287 4.70 16.63 -30.55
CA ARG A 287 5.33 16.14 -29.31
C ARG A 287 6.85 15.95 -29.38
N ASP A 288 7.50 16.37 -30.46
CA ASP A 288 8.95 16.18 -30.69
C ASP A 288 9.81 16.73 -29.54
N LYS A 289 9.50 17.92 -29.05
CA LYS A 289 10.24 18.54 -27.93
C LYS A 289 10.14 17.70 -26.65
N GLY A 290 8.97 17.14 -26.36
CA GLY A 290 8.73 16.28 -25.20
C GLY A 290 9.49 14.96 -25.33
N VAL A 291 9.49 14.35 -26.52
CA VAL A 291 10.29 13.15 -26.83
C VAL A 291 11.78 13.42 -26.61
N GLN A 292 12.33 14.50 -27.17
CA GLN A 292 13.74 14.88 -27.00
C GLN A 292 14.09 15.14 -25.53
N THR A 293 13.16 15.73 -24.78
CA THR A 293 13.33 16.00 -23.34
C THR A 293 13.38 14.70 -22.55
N LEU A 294 12.45 13.77 -22.79
CA LEU A 294 12.47 12.45 -22.16
C LEU A 294 13.73 11.68 -22.53
N GLU A 295 14.17 11.70 -23.79
CA GLU A 295 15.41 11.04 -24.21
C GLU A 295 16.64 11.61 -23.49
N THR A 296 16.75 12.94 -23.43
CA THR A 296 17.86 13.60 -22.73
C THR A 296 17.91 13.16 -21.26
N ILE A 297 16.77 13.24 -20.57
CA ILE A 297 16.67 12.82 -19.16
C ILE A 297 17.01 11.34 -19.00
N ALA A 298 16.48 10.46 -19.86
CA ALA A 298 16.74 9.02 -19.84
C ALA A 298 18.22 8.66 -20.03
N ARG A 299 19.01 9.53 -20.68
CA ARG A 299 20.43 9.31 -20.93
C ARG A 299 21.33 9.93 -19.88
N THR A 300 20.99 11.12 -19.37
CA THR A 300 21.97 11.96 -18.67
C THR A 300 21.61 12.27 -17.23
N HIS A 301 20.39 12.00 -16.76
CA HIS A 301 20.01 12.36 -15.39
C HIS A 301 20.86 11.59 -14.36
N PRO A 302 21.39 12.22 -13.30
CA PRO A 302 22.26 11.54 -12.32
C PRO A 302 21.58 10.37 -11.61
N GLN A 303 20.31 10.55 -11.24
CA GLN A 303 19.53 9.51 -10.57
C GLN A 303 19.01 8.45 -11.54
N TYR A 304 19.36 7.19 -11.29
CA TYR A 304 18.95 6.07 -12.13
C TYR A 304 17.42 5.90 -12.22
N PHE A 305 16.70 6.12 -11.12
CA PHE A 305 15.24 5.98 -11.14
C PHE A 305 14.56 7.09 -11.96
N VAL A 306 15.14 8.30 -12.03
CA VAL A 306 14.63 9.34 -12.93
C VAL A 306 14.86 8.95 -14.39
N ARG A 307 16.03 8.38 -14.72
CA ARG A 307 16.29 7.80 -16.06
C ARG A 307 15.28 6.71 -16.40
N LEU A 308 14.97 5.83 -15.45
CA LEU A 308 13.94 4.79 -15.61
C LEU A 308 12.55 5.38 -15.89
N GLY A 309 12.16 6.45 -15.18
CA GLY A 309 10.88 7.13 -15.39
C GLY A 309 10.78 7.72 -16.80
N ALA A 310 11.83 8.42 -17.26
CA ALA A 310 11.91 8.95 -18.62
C ALA A 310 11.88 7.85 -19.69
N TYR A 311 12.64 6.77 -19.48
CA TYR A 311 12.65 5.60 -20.36
C TYR A 311 11.26 4.98 -20.49
N LYS A 312 10.53 4.82 -19.39
CA LYS A 312 9.14 4.32 -19.41
C LYS A 312 8.19 5.29 -20.12
N GLY A 313 8.39 6.60 -19.95
CA GLY A 313 7.64 7.62 -20.69
C GLY A 313 7.83 7.48 -22.21
N LEU A 314 9.07 7.31 -22.68
CA LEU A 314 9.36 7.03 -24.10
C LEU A 314 8.77 5.70 -24.57
N MET A 315 8.88 4.66 -23.75
CA MET A 315 8.35 3.34 -24.04
C MET A 315 6.84 3.38 -24.33
N ALA A 316 6.08 4.19 -23.59
CA ALA A 316 4.64 4.37 -23.81
C ALA A 316 4.29 4.91 -25.21
N LEU A 317 5.21 5.64 -25.85
CA LEU A 317 5.00 6.23 -27.18
C LEU A 317 5.29 5.26 -28.34
N THR A 318 6.03 4.18 -28.08
CA THR A 318 6.47 3.22 -29.12
C THR A 318 5.36 2.65 -30.02
N PRO A 319 4.10 2.40 -29.55
CA PRO A 319 3.05 1.92 -30.44
C PRO A 319 2.66 2.94 -31.53
N SER A 320 2.78 4.24 -31.24
CA SER A 320 2.45 5.32 -32.16
C SER A 320 3.67 5.92 -32.88
N GLN A 321 4.89 5.58 -32.44
CA GLN A 321 6.16 6.04 -33.01
C GLN A 321 7.23 4.93 -32.91
N PRO A 322 7.20 3.93 -33.81
CA PRO A 322 8.03 2.73 -33.71
C PRO A 322 9.54 2.96 -33.70
N ASP A 323 10.01 4.05 -34.30
CA ASP A 323 11.44 4.41 -34.36
C ASP A 323 12.06 4.63 -32.97
N LEU A 324 11.24 4.94 -31.97
CA LEU A 324 11.69 5.03 -30.57
C LEU A 324 12.22 3.72 -30.02
N LYS A 325 11.93 2.57 -30.65
CA LYS A 325 12.54 1.28 -30.26
C LYS A 325 14.07 1.31 -30.40
N ALA A 326 14.58 1.92 -31.48
CA ALA A 326 16.02 2.06 -31.68
C ALA A 326 16.64 2.99 -30.61
N VAL A 327 15.95 4.07 -30.28
CA VAL A 327 16.35 5.00 -29.20
C VAL A 327 16.43 4.29 -27.85
N LEU A 328 15.40 3.52 -27.48
CA LEU A 328 15.37 2.77 -26.23
C LEU A 328 16.47 1.72 -26.14
N LEU A 329 16.73 0.99 -27.24
CA LEU A 329 17.83 0.03 -27.31
C LEU A 329 19.20 0.71 -27.14
N ASP A 330 19.38 1.88 -27.75
CA ASP A 330 20.62 2.66 -27.60
C ASP A 330 20.80 3.16 -26.17
N ILE A 331 19.75 3.67 -25.52
CA ILE A 331 19.78 4.05 -24.09
C ILE A 331 20.18 2.84 -23.23
N LYS A 332 19.51 1.70 -23.43
CA LYS A 332 19.78 0.46 -22.66
C LYS A 332 21.23 0.00 -22.83
N SER A 333 21.77 0.01 -24.05
CA SER A 333 23.13 -0.47 -24.32
C SER A 333 24.24 0.43 -23.74
N LYS A 334 23.94 1.71 -23.50
CA LYS A 334 24.87 2.70 -22.94
C LYS A 334 24.70 2.93 -21.44
N GLU A 335 23.71 2.30 -20.80
CA GLU A 335 23.51 2.42 -19.36
C GLU A 335 24.67 1.79 -18.59
N THR A 336 25.08 2.43 -17.49
CA THR A 336 26.22 1.99 -16.67
C THR A 336 25.82 1.60 -15.25
N ASP A 337 24.67 2.03 -14.76
CA ASP A 337 24.14 1.67 -13.45
C ASP A 337 23.56 0.24 -13.44
N GLU A 338 24.16 -0.64 -12.64
CA GLU A 338 23.78 -2.06 -12.55
C GLU A 338 22.33 -2.28 -12.11
N ARG A 339 21.78 -1.40 -11.25
CA ARG A 339 20.38 -1.51 -10.81
C ARG A 339 19.44 -1.28 -11.98
N LEU A 340 19.73 -0.26 -12.79
CA LEU A 340 18.89 0.09 -13.93
C LEU A 340 19.03 -0.92 -15.07
N LYS A 341 20.24 -1.45 -15.32
CA LYS A 341 20.44 -2.58 -16.22
C LYS A 341 19.59 -3.79 -15.83
N ALA A 342 19.54 -4.13 -14.54
CA ALA A 342 18.69 -5.22 -14.05
C ALA A 342 17.22 -4.96 -14.37
N PHE A 343 16.71 -3.74 -14.15
CA PHE A 343 15.34 -3.37 -14.54
C PHE A 343 15.10 -3.49 -16.05
N TYR A 344 16.04 -3.03 -16.89
CA TYR A 344 15.93 -3.11 -18.35
C TYR A 344 15.92 -4.53 -18.89
N ASN A 345 16.46 -5.51 -18.16
CA ASN A 345 16.46 -6.92 -18.58
C ASN A 345 15.17 -7.66 -18.20
N LEU A 346 14.35 -7.07 -17.33
CA LEU A 346 13.05 -7.61 -16.93
C LEU A 346 11.88 -7.07 -17.78
N MET A 347 12.12 -6.00 -18.54
CA MET A 347 11.18 -5.42 -19.53
C MET A 347 11.50 -5.95 -20.92
#